data_AF-A0A2D9TEJ6-F1
#
_entry.id   AF-A0A2D9TEJ6-F1
#
_cell.length_a   1.000
_cell.length_b   1.000
_cell.length_c   1.000
_cell.angle_alpha   90.00
_cell.angle_beta   90.00
_cell.angle_gamma   90.00
#
_symmetry.space_group_name_H-M   'P 1'
#
loop_
_entity.id
_entity.type
_entity.pdbx_description
1 polymer ?
#
loop_
_entity_poly.entity_id
_entity_poly.type
_entity_poly.pdbx_seq_one_letter_code
_entity_poly.pdbx_strand_id
1 'polypeptide(L)'
;MHSTPARSEGLADLDALIDRGQRLTLAPDRDRPTSLVELSRLAPEPFRPTFAAVLERVARAQVRAFPGNLFWDMDSLAASLLRQALTDDEPAARLDALADSVARLQSLFGGETTIHFRYVHDFVYGYDWAKWVKREVPARRYVGPFDAPFLAYSERRAGELIELIEADDAKYGQLPSDQARNPFGFSREPDDEIRLFRDLAARDLLPLRAWETDPALDWEPPYQDLREERAHALGLGLP
;
A
#
# COMPACT_ATOMS: atom_id res chain seq x y z
N MET A 1 39.13 -0.45 12.05
CA MET A 1 38.05 -1.38 11.64
C MET A 1 37.01 -0.58 10.89
N HIS A 2 37.06 -0.61 9.56
CA HIS A 2 36.04 0.00 8.71
C HIS A 2 35.34 -1.13 7.97
N SER A 3 34.17 -1.52 8.45
CA SER A 3 33.23 -2.36 7.71
C SER A 3 31.85 -1.76 7.91
N THR A 4 31.32 -1.11 6.87
CA THR A 4 29.88 -1.22 6.57
C THR A 4 29.62 -0.91 5.08
N PRO A 5 29.68 -1.93 4.19
CA PRO A 5 28.92 -1.95 2.94
C PRO A 5 27.64 -2.80 3.05
N ALA A 6 27.24 -3.24 4.24
CA ALA A 6 26.25 -4.29 4.47
C ALA A 6 24.75 -3.91 4.30
N ARG A 7 24.40 -2.65 3.97
CA ARG A 7 22.98 -2.22 3.91
C ARG A 7 22.38 -2.17 2.50
N SER A 8 23.20 -2.02 1.44
CA SER A 8 22.71 -2.07 0.06
C SER A 8 22.47 -3.51 -0.42
N GLU A 9 23.22 -4.47 0.12
CA GLU A 9 23.04 -5.90 -0.18
C GLU A 9 21.65 -6.39 0.25
N GLY A 10 21.17 -5.97 1.43
CA GLY A 10 19.84 -6.35 1.93
C GLY A 10 18.67 -5.89 1.06
N LEU A 11 18.75 -4.68 0.47
CA LEU A 11 17.73 -4.20 -0.47
C LEU A 11 17.81 -4.91 -1.82
N ALA A 12 19.02 -5.13 -2.36
CA ALA A 12 19.20 -5.85 -3.62
C ALA A 12 18.69 -7.29 -3.53
N ASP A 13 18.95 -7.97 -2.42
CA ASP A 13 18.43 -9.32 -2.15
C ASP A 13 16.89 -9.33 -2.06
N LEU A 14 16.31 -8.29 -1.46
CA LEU A 14 14.86 -8.17 -1.35
C LEU A 14 14.21 -7.81 -2.68
N ASP A 15 14.82 -6.93 -3.48
CA ASP A 15 14.42 -6.68 -4.86
C ASP A 15 14.44 -7.99 -5.67
N ALA A 16 15.51 -8.78 -5.55
CA ALA A 16 15.62 -10.08 -6.20
C ALA A 16 14.59 -11.11 -5.69
N LEU A 17 14.21 -11.06 -4.41
CA LEU A 17 13.13 -11.89 -3.86
C LEU A 17 11.78 -11.52 -4.47
N ILE A 18 11.46 -10.21 -4.51
CA ILE A 18 10.21 -9.70 -5.09
C ILE A 18 10.15 -10.03 -6.59
N ASP A 19 11.27 -9.94 -7.29
CA ASP A 19 11.38 -10.27 -8.72
C ASP A 19 11.13 -11.75 -9.05
N ARG A 20 11.23 -12.67 -8.08
CA ARG A 20 10.83 -14.07 -8.26
C ARG A 20 9.31 -14.25 -8.26
N GLY A 21 8.59 -13.31 -7.66
CA GLY A 21 7.13 -13.22 -7.71
C GLY A 21 6.65 -12.37 -8.87
N GLN A 22 5.40 -11.91 -8.80
CA GLN A 22 4.92 -10.88 -9.72
C GLN A 22 5.30 -9.50 -9.18
N ARG A 23 6.05 -8.75 -9.99
CA ARG A 23 6.47 -7.38 -9.69
C ARG A 23 6.04 -6.44 -10.80
N LEU A 24 4.78 -6.05 -10.76
CA LEU A 24 4.18 -5.17 -11.75
C LEU A 24 4.14 -3.72 -11.26
N THR A 25 3.95 -2.81 -12.21
CA THR A 25 3.71 -1.38 -11.99
C THR A 25 2.49 -0.95 -12.81
N LEU A 26 1.82 0.10 -12.35
CA LEU A 26 0.79 0.81 -13.11
C LEU A 26 1.32 2.08 -13.78
N ALA A 27 2.60 2.39 -13.62
CA ALA A 27 3.24 3.51 -14.30
C ALA A 27 3.15 3.34 -15.82
N PRO A 28 2.70 4.37 -16.57
CA PRO A 28 2.51 4.27 -18.02
C PRO A 28 3.83 4.35 -18.81
N ASP A 29 4.91 4.82 -18.20
CA ASP A 29 6.20 5.12 -18.82
C ASP A 29 7.29 4.07 -18.55
N ARG A 30 6.97 3.01 -17.79
CA ARG A 30 7.92 1.94 -17.42
C ARG A 30 7.21 0.61 -17.21
N ASP A 31 7.91 -0.47 -17.56
CA ASP A 31 7.39 -1.84 -17.41
C ASP A 31 7.65 -2.45 -16.03
N ARG A 32 8.51 -1.80 -15.22
CA ARG A 32 8.87 -2.26 -13.88
C ARG A 32 8.74 -1.12 -12.87
N PRO A 33 8.29 -1.42 -11.64
CA PRO A 33 8.28 -0.41 -10.58
C PRO A 33 9.72 -0.05 -10.18
N THR A 34 9.89 1.15 -9.62
CA THR A 34 11.18 1.59 -9.09
C THR A 34 11.73 0.57 -8.08
N SER A 35 12.99 0.20 -8.20
CA SER A 35 13.61 -0.74 -7.26
C SER A 35 13.74 -0.16 -5.86
N LEU A 36 13.80 -1.00 -4.82
CA LEU A 36 14.03 -0.51 -3.46
C LEU A 36 15.40 0.18 -3.35
N VAL A 37 16.41 -0.36 -4.07
CA VAL A 37 17.72 0.27 -4.19
C VAL A 37 17.61 1.68 -4.79
N GLU A 38 16.82 1.87 -5.85
CA GLU A 38 16.59 3.19 -6.45
C GLU A 38 15.79 4.11 -5.54
N LEU A 39 14.72 3.62 -4.90
CA LEU A 39 13.94 4.41 -3.94
C LEU A 39 14.80 4.89 -2.79
N SER A 40 15.76 4.10 -2.31
CA SER A 40 16.67 4.54 -1.24
C SER A 40 17.42 5.83 -1.59
N ARG A 41 17.64 6.11 -2.89
CA ARG A 41 18.34 7.30 -3.37
C ARG A 41 17.53 8.59 -3.27
N LEU A 42 16.22 8.51 -2.97
CA LEU A 42 15.40 9.68 -2.63
C LEU A 42 15.94 10.39 -1.39
N ALA A 43 16.54 9.66 -0.45
CA ALA A 43 17.12 10.23 0.75
C ALA A 43 18.50 10.87 0.48
N PRO A 44 18.81 11.99 1.15
CA PRO A 44 20.14 12.59 1.08
C PRO A 44 21.20 11.63 1.63
N GLU A 45 22.43 11.73 1.12
CA GLU A 45 23.52 10.77 1.37
C GLU A 45 23.73 10.35 2.84
N PRO A 46 23.78 11.27 3.83
CA PRO A 46 23.96 10.85 5.23
C PRO A 46 22.76 10.10 5.81
N PHE A 47 21.57 10.27 5.24
CA PHE A 47 20.33 9.67 5.71
C PHE A 47 19.93 8.40 4.92
N ARG A 48 20.53 8.18 3.75
CA ARG A 48 20.26 7.04 2.87
C ARG A 48 20.38 5.68 3.56
N PRO A 49 21.39 5.39 4.40
CA PRO A 49 21.47 4.09 5.08
C PRO A 49 20.35 3.84 6.08
N THR A 50 19.76 4.89 6.66
CA THR A 50 18.60 4.82 7.56
C THR A 50 17.34 4.61 6.75
N PHE A 51 17.18 5.37 5.66
CA PHE A 51 16.03 5.21 4.76
C PHE A 51 15.99 3.85 4.08
N ALA A 52 17.14 3.31 3.67
CA ALA A 52 17.26 1.97 3.13
C ALA A 52 16.74 0.90 4.10
N ALA A 53 17.12 0.97 5.39
CA ALA A 53 16.65 0.03 6.40
C ALA A 53 15.13 0.11 6.62
N VAL A 54 14.56 1.31 6.50
CA VAL A 54 13.11 1.53 6.57
C VAL A 54 12.38 0.92 5.38
N LEU A 55 12.88 1.16 4.15
CA LEU A 55 12.33 0.54 2.94
C LEU A 55 12.39 -1.00 3.03
N GLU A 56 13.50 -1.53 3.52
CA GLU A 56 13.65 -2.98 3.72
C GLU A 56 12.57 -3.53 4.66
N ARG A 57 12.37 -2.90 5.82
CA ARG A 57 11.37 -3.32 6.80
C ARG A 57 9.95 -3.28 6.22
N VAL A 58 9.58 -2.19 5.56
CA VAL A 58 8.25 -2.05 4.94
C VAL A 58 8.05 -3.09 3.84
N ALA A 59 9.02 -3.26 2.94
CA ALA A 59 8.91 -4.25 1.88
C ALA A 59 8.86 -5.69 2.41
N ARG A 60 9.65 -6.02 3.45
CA ARG A 60 9.59 -7.34 4.11
C ARG A 60 8.23 -7.59 4.77
N ALA A 61 7.65 -6.59 5.41
CA ALA A 61 6.31 -6.70 5.98
C ALA A 61 5.27 -6.93 4.87
N GLN A 62 5.37 -6.23 3.74
CA GLN A 62 4.49 -6.45 2.60
C GLN A 62 4.62 -7.85 1.99
N VAL A 63 5.86 -8.35 1.79
CA VAL A 63 6.09 -9.72 1.29
C VAL A 63 5.45 -10.77 2.19
N ARG A 64 5.59 -10.62 3.52
CA ARG A 64 5.00 -11.57 4.48
C ARG A 64 3.48 -11.49 4.52
N ALA A 65 2.94 -10.28 4.58
CA ALA A 65 1.51 -10.04 4.73
C ALA A 65 0.72 -10.33 3.45
N PHE A 66 1.32 -10.08 2.28
CA PHE A 66 0.67 -10.18 0.97
C PHE A 66 1.56 -10.97 -0.01
N PRO A 67 1.75 -12.28 0.19
CA PRO A 67 2.61 -13.10 -0.67
C PRO A 67 2.13 -13.16 -2.14
N GLY A 68 0.84 -12.90 -2.38
CA GLY A 68 0.25 -12.80 -3.70
C GLY A 68 0.21 -11.39 -4.28
N ASN A 69 0.85 -10.39 -3.65
CA ASN A 69 0.80 -9.00 -4.13
C ASN A 69 1.34 -8.83 -5.55
N LEU A 70 0.62 -8.08 -6.40
CA LEU A 70 0.94 -7.97 -7.83
C LEU A 70 1.70 -6.68 -8.14
N PHE A 71 1.19 -5.54 -7.66
CA PHE A 71 1.75 -4.23 -7.96
C PHE A 71 2.61 -3.70 -6.81
N TRP A 72 3.79 -3.17 -7.16
CA TRP A 72 4.83 -2.75 -6.22
C TRP A 72 5.22 -1.28 -6.37
N ASP A 73 4.24 -0.43 -6.73
CA ASP A 73 4.42 1.02 -6.82
C ASP A 73 4.56 1.63 -5.42
N MET A 74 5.79 1.78 -4.94
CA MET A 74 6.11 2.26 -3.59
C MET A 74 6.59 3.71 -3.56
N ASP A 75 6.71 4.38 -4.71
CA ASP A 75 7.31 5.70 -4.86
C ASP A 75 6.64 6.76 -3.96
N SER A 76 5.31 6.84 -4.01
CA SER A 76 4.55 7.81 -3.22
C SER A 76 4.64 7.54 -1.73
N LEU A 77 4.55 6.27 -1.32
CA LEU A 77 4.72 5.86 0.07
C LEU A 77 6.11 6.24 0.58
N ALA A 78 7.16 5.79 -0.13
CA ALA A 78 8.55 6.05 0.21
C ALA A 78 8.83 7.56 0.33
N ALA A 79 8.39 8.34 -0.66
CA ALA A 79 8.59 9.78 -0.68
C ALA A 79 7.81 10.48 0.45
N SER A 80 6.58 10.04 0.76
CA SER A 80 5.80 10.60 1.87
C SER A 80 6.45 10.34 3.22
N LEU A 81 6.89 9.11 3.51
CA LEU A 81 7.57 8.80 4.77
C LEU A 81 8.84 9.63 4.94
N LEU A 82 9.62 9.77 3.86
CA LEU A 82 10.83 10.58 3.86
C LEU A 82 10.52 12.07 4.08
N ARG A 83 9.55 12.64 3.37
CA ARG A 83 9.16 14.06 3.54
C ARG A 83 8.73 14.36 4.96
N GLN A 84 7.86 13.53 5.54
CA GLN A 84 7.41 13.69 6.93
C GLN A 84 8.55 13.59 7.93
N ALA A 85 9.51 12.69 7.70
CA ALA A 85 10.68 12.53 8.56
C ALA A 85 11.61 13.76 8.49
N LEU A 86 11.87 14.29 7.30
CA LEU A 86 12.79 15.42 7.12
C LEU A 86 12.25 16.75 7.66
N THR A 87 10.94 16.84 7.95
CA THR A 87 10.32 18.00 8.60
C THR A 87 10.25 17.90 10.12
N ASP A 88 10.71 16.79 10.70
CA ASP A 88 10.69 16.52 12.14
C ASP A 88 12.05 16.88 12.79
N ASP A 89 12.04 17.19 14.09
CA ASP A 89 13.26 17.49 14.85
C ASP A 89 14.15 16.24 15.01
N GLU A 90 13.55 15.04 15.00
CA GLU A 90 14.25 13.76 15.04
C GLU A 90 13.93 12.89 13.81
N PRO A 91 14.47 13.20 12.61
CA PRO A 91 14.08 12.54 11.37
C PRO A 91 14.21 11.02 11.38
N ALA A 92 15.26 10.48 11.99
CA ALA A 92 15.47 9.05 12.07
C ALA A 92 14.40 8.35 12.91
N ALA A 93 14.07 8.91 14.08
CA ALA A 93 13.04 8.37 14.97
C ALA A 93 11.65 8.49 14.34
N ARG A 94 11.36 9.62 13.70
CA ARG A 94 10.10 9.84 12.97
C ARG A 94 9.91 8.81 11.85
N LEU A 95 10.95 8.59 11.06
CA LEU A 95 10.92 7.63 9.97
C LEU A 95 10.72 6.20 10.49
N ASP A 96 11.37 5.85 11.60
CA ASP A 96 11.23 4.55 12.26
C ASP A 96 9.79 4.30 12.71
N ALA A 97 9.17 5.27 13.39
CA ALA A 97 7.79 5.19 13.86
C ALA A 97 6.77 5.09 12.70
N LEU A 98 7.00 5.82 11.60
CA LEU A 98 6.17 5.74 10.40
C LEU A 98 6.28 4.37 9.73
N ALA A 99 7.51 3.85 9.58
CA ALA A 99 7.76 2.54 9.00
C ALA A 99 7.10 1.43 9.82
N ASP A 100 7.20 1.52 11.14
CA ASP A 100 6.55 0.60 12.07
C ASP A 100 5.02 0.62 11.96
N SER A 101 4.43 1.80 11.79
CA SER A 101 2.98 1.95 11.60
C SER A 101 2.52 1.29 10.29
N VAL A 102 3.27 1.53 9.20
CA VAL A 102 2.99 0.90 7.90
C VAL A 102 3.16 -0.63 7.98
N ALA A 103 4.23 -1.12 8.59
CA ALA A 103 4.47 -2.55 8.72
C ALA A 103 3.39 -3.25 9.58
N ARG A 104 2.94 -2.61 10.67
CA ARG A 104 1.81 -3.08 11.48
C ARG A 104 0.52 -3.15 10.67
N LEU A 105 0.20 -2.09 9.91
CA LEU A 105 -0.98 -2.08 9.05
C LEU A 105 -0.95 -3.22 8.03
N GLN A 106 0.21 -3.47 7.40
CA GLN A 106 0.35 -4.57 6.47
C GLN A 106 0.07 -5.92 7.14
N SER A 107 0.65 -6.17 8.31
CA SER A 107 0.37 -7.38 9.12
C SER A 107 -1.11 -7.50 9.47
N LEU A 108 -1.74 -6.41 9.94
CA LEU A 108 -3.14 -6.39 10.34
C LEU A 108 -4.09 -6.71 9.19
N PHE A 109 -3.88 -6.14 8.00
CA PHE A 109 -4.79 -6.32 6.87
C PHE A 109 -4.48 -7.53 5.98
N GLY A 110 -3.24 -8.02 6.01
CA GLY A 110 -2.80 -9.17 5.22
C GLY A 110 -3.14 -10.52 5.85
N GLY A 111 -2.43 -11.56 5.40
CA GLY A 111 -2.71 -12.95 5.79
C GLY A 111 -2.31 -13.36 7.21
N GLU A 112 -1.84 -12.43 8.04
CA GLU A 112 -1.48 -12.71 9.44
C GLU A 112 -2.69 -12.59 10.39
N THR A 113 -3.82 -12.03 9.93
CA THR A 113 -5.07 -11.92 10.72
C THR A 113 -6.29 -12.47 9.96
N THR A 114 -7.44 -12.48 10.63
CA THR A 114 -8.74 -12.87 10.05
C THR A 114 -9.27 -11.90 9.00
N ILE A 115 -8.67 -10.71 8.85
CA ILE A 115 -8.98 -9.78 7.76
C ILE A 115 -8.57 -10.40 6.43
N HIS A 116 -7.32 -10.89 6.34
CA HIS A 116 -6.79 -11.71 5.24
C HIS A 116 -7.07 -11.16 3.83
N PHE A 117 -6.74 -9.90 3.56
CA PHE A 117 -6.78 -9.38 2.19
C PHE A 117 -5.60 -9.90 1.37
N ARG A 118 -5.85 -10.23 0.09
CA ARG A 118 -4.84 -10.77 -0.83
C ARG A 118 -3.82 -9.73 -1.27
N TYR A 119 -4.22 -8.47 -1.35
CA TYR A 119 -3.43 -7.38 -1.94
C TYR A 119 -3.49 -6.12 -1.07
N VAL A 120 -2.41 -5.34 -1.07
CA VAL A 120 -2.31 -4.05 -0.37
C VAL A 120 -2.85 -2.88 -1.21
N HIS A 121 -3.38 -3.16 -2.40
CA HIS A 121 -3.66 -2.17 -3.44
C HIS A 121 -4.61 -1.03 -2.98
N ASP A 122 -5.63 -1.32 -2.17
CA ASP A 122 -6.58 -0.29 -1.70
C ASP A 122 -5.91 0.76 -0.78
N PHE A 123 -4.91 0.33 -0.01
CA PHE A 123 -4.08 1.23 0.78
C PHE A 123 -3.08 2.00 -0.10
N VAL A 124 -2.34 1.29 -0.97
CA VAL A 124 -1.28 1.89 -1.81
C VAL A 124 -1.84 2.89 -2.82
N TYR A 125 -2.97 2.58 -3.47
CA TYR A 125 -3.59 3.46 -4.46
C TYR A 125 -4.64 4.41 -3.86
N GLY A 126 -4.71 4.52 -2.53
CA GLY A 126 -5.44 5.57 -1.84
C GLY A 126 -6.96 5.41 -1.80
N TYR A 127 -7.52 4.23 -2.08
CA TYR A 127 -8.96 3.99 -2.02
C TYR A 127 -9.52 4.16 -0.60
N ASP A 128 -8.84 3.59 0.39
CA ASP A 128 -9.24 3.71 1.79
C ASP A 128 -9.10 5.16 2.29
N TRP A 129 -8.04 5.83 1.86
CA TRP A 129 -7.79 7.23 2.18
C TRP A 129 -8.86 8.15 1.60
N ALA A 130 -9.16 8.05 0.31
CA ALA A 130 -10.17 8.89 -0.35
C ALA A 130 -11.54 8.73 0.32
N LYS A 131 -11.93 7.48 0.62
CA LYS A 131 -13.17 7.18 1.34
C LYS A 131 -13.19 7.78 2.75
N TRP A 132 -12.06 7.74 3.46
CA TRP A 132 -11.93 8.32 4.79
C TRP A 132 -12.02 9.86 4.78
N VAL A 133 -11.36 10.51 3.81
CA VAL A 133 -11.43 11.98 3.66
C VAL A 133 -12.86 12.44 3.37
N LYS A 134 -13.57 11.78 2.44
CA LYS A 134 -14.95 12.12 2.08
C LYS A 134 -15.94 12.13 3.25
N ARG A 135 -15.71 11.29 4.26
CA ARG A 135 -16.58 11.22 5.44
C ARG A 135 -16.53 12.49 6.30
N GLU A 136 -15.45 13.26 6.24
CA GLU A 136 -15.29 14.49 7.02
C GLU A 136 -14.32 15.47 6.32
N VAL A 137 -14.71 15.94 5.14
CA VAL A 137 -13.87 16.76 4.28
C VAL A 137 -13.22 17.96 5.00
N PRO A 138 -13.94 18.78 5.80
CA PRO A 138 -13.33 19.97 6.41
C PRO A 138 -12.13 19.64 7.31
N ALA A 139 -12.15 18.51 8.01
CA ALA A 139 -11.11 18.09 8.94
C ALA A 139 -9.97 17.31 8.26
N ARG A 140 -10.24 16.63 7.13
CA ARG A 140 -9.35 15.60 6.58
C ARG A 140 -8.74 15.94 5.22
N ARG A 141 -9.23 16.96 4.51
CA ARG A 141 -8.78 17.31 3.15
C ARG A 141 -7.29 17.65 3.01
N TYR A 142 -6.61 17.95 4.12
CA TYR A 142 -5.18 18.27 4.14
C TYR A 142 -4.30 17.13 4.62
N VAL A 143 -4.88 15.97 4.93
CA VAL A 143 -4.16 14.79 5.38
C VAL A 143 -3.90 13.89 4.19
N GLY A 144 -2.64 13.55 3.94
CA GLY A 144 -2.24 12.61 2.89
C GLY A 144 -2.49 11.14 3.23
N PRO A 145 -2.42 10.24 2.23
CA PRO A 145 -2.71 8.81 2.35
C PRO A 145 -1.72 8.02 3.20
N PHE A 146 -0.58 8.62 3.56
CA PHE A 146 0.44 7.97 4.39
C PHE A 146 0.82 8.83 5.61
N ASP A 147 0.01 9.85 5.90
CA ASP A 147 0.25 10.73 7.04
C ASP A 147 -0.24 10.06 8.34
N ALA A 148 0.44 10.37 9.43
CA ALA A 148 0.16 9.78 10.74
C ALA A 148 -1.34 9.76 11.16
N PRO A 149 -2.16 10.82 10.92
CA PRO A 149 -3.57 10.77 11.29
C PRO A 149 -4.36 9.68 10.56
N PHE A 150 -4.06 9.44 9.27
CA PHE A 150 -4.71 8.39 8.50
C PHE A 150 -4.18 7.00 8.86
N LEU A 151 -2.87 6.85 9.10
CA LEU A 151 -2.29 5.58 9.57
C LEU A 151 -2.92 5.16 10.90
N ALA A 152 -3.02 6.09 11.86
CA ALA A 152 -3.65 5.83 13.16
C ALA A 152 -5.14 5.50 13.05
N TYR A 153 -5.86 6.13 12.12
CA TYR A 153 -7.24 5.75 11.82
C TYR A 153 -7.32 4.32 11.26
N SER A 154 -6.45 3.98 10.32
CA SER A 154 -6.43 2.67 9.67
C SER A 154 -6.13 1.54 10.66
N GLU A 155 -5.24 1.77 11.63
CA GLU A 155 -4.93 0.80 12.69
C GLU A 155 -6.16 0.56 13.57
N ARG A 156 -6.84 1.63 14.02
CA ARG A 156 -8.09 1.49 14.79
C ARG A 156 -9.16 0.75 14.00
N ARG A 157 -9.31 1.07 12.71
CA ARG A 157 -10.30 0.44 11.85
C ARG A 157 -10.02 -1.05 11.63
N ALA A 158 -8.76 -1.46 11.59
CA ALA A 158 -8.39 -2.87 11.55
C ALA A 158 -8.87 -3.60 12.82
N GLY A 159 -8.67 -3.01 14.00
CA GLY A 159 -9.17 -3.55 15.26
C GLY A 159 -10.69 -3.75 15.27
N GLU A 160 -11.45 -2.71 14.87
CA GLU A 160 -12.91 -2.80 14.73
C GLU A 160 -13.34 -3.91 13.74
N LEU A 161 -12.58 -4.10 12.66
CA LEU A 161 -12.89 -5.11 11.66
C LEU A 161 -12.65 -6.52 12.20
N ILE A 162 -11.57 -6.72 12.97
CA ILE A 162 -11.31 -8.00 13.64
C ILE A 162 -12.45 -8.34 14.61
N GLU A 163 -12.88 -7.38 15.43
CA GLU A 163 -14.01 -7.56 16.35
C GLU A 163 -15.31 -7.94 15.61
N LEU A 164 -15.60 -7.29 14.48
CA LEU A 164 -16.76 -7.62 13.65
C LEU A 164 -16.68 -9.03 13.05
N ILE A 165 -15.48 -9.47 12.65
CA ILE A 165 -15.26 -10.82 12.10
C ILE A 165 -15.39 -11.88 13.20
N GLU A 166 -14.87 -11.61 14.39
CA GLU A 166 -15.02 -12.50 15.54
C GLU A 166 -16.48 -12.65 15.96
N ALA A 167 -17.28 -11.60 15.81
CA ALA A 167 -18.72 -11.59 16.06
C ALA A 167 -19.57 -12.22 14.94
N ASP A 168 -18.94 -12.72 13.86
CA ASP A 168 -19.58 -13.28 12.67
C ASP A 168 -20.63 -12.34 12.05
N ASP A 169 -20.27 -11.06 11.92
CA ASP A 169 -21.13 -10.02 11.35
C ASP A 169 -21.63 -10.38 9.93
N ALA A 170 -22.86 -10.01 9.60
CA ALA A 170 -23.50 -10.35 8.32
C ALA A 170 -22.72 -9.86 7.09
N LYS A 171 -21.95 -8.78 7.21
CA LYS A 171 -21.09 -8.26 6.13
C LYS A 171 -19.66 -8.79 6.22
N TYR A 172 -19.17 -9.04 7.43
CA TYR A 172 -17.80 -9.46 7.68
C TYR A 172 -17.74 -10.81 8.40
N GLY A 173 -18.46 -11.81 7.90
CA GLY A 173 -18.48 -13.14 8.52
C GLY A 173 -17.12 -13.83 8.51
N GLN A 174 -17.01 -14.90 9.29
CA GLN A 174 -15.82 -15.74 9.31
C GLN A 174 -15.60 -16.43 7.96
N LEU A 175 -14.33 -16.60 7.60
CA LEU A 175 -13.92 -17.31 6.38
C LEU A 175 -13.02 -18.48 6.76
N PRO A 176 -12.95 -19.55 5.93
CA PRO A 176 -11.91 -20.56 6.03
C PRO A 176 -10.51 -19.92 6.04
N SER A 177 -9.58 -20.50 6.81
CA SER A 177 -8.28 -19.88 7.04
C SER A 177 -7.39 -19.77 5.78
N ASP A 178 -7.69 -20.54 4.74
CA ASP A 178 -6.98 -20.55 3.45
C ASP A 178 -7.61 -19.61 2.41
N GLN A 179 -8.74 -18.99 2.71
CA GLN A 179 -9.43 -18.11 1.77
C GLN A 179 -9.14 -16.63 2.07
N ALA A 180 -8.61 -15.93 1.07
CA ALA A 180 -8.48 -14.48 1.13
C ALA A 180 -9.86 -13.81 1.06
N ARG A 181 -10.07 -12.76 1.86
CA ARG A 181 -11.33 -12.02 1.90
C ARG A 181 -11.49 -11.16 0.65
N ASN A 182 -12.65 -11.28 0.01
CA ASN A 182 -13.08 -10.40 -1.08
C ASN A 182 -14.38 -9.67 -0.69
N PRO A 183 -14.31 -8.40 -0.27
CA PRO A 183 -15.51 -7.62 0.09
C PRO A 183 -16.21 -6.99 -1.12
N PHE A 184 -15.75 -7.25 -2.36
CA PHE A 184 -16.24 -6.63 -3.59
C PHE A 184 -17.16 -7.55 -4.38
N GLY A 185 -18.07 -6.95 -5.16
CA GLY A 185 -18.96 -7.67 -6.08
C GLY A 185 -18.30 -8.12 -7.39
N PHE A 186 -16.97 -8.14 -7.46
CA PHE A 186 -16.20 -8.51 -8.66
C PHE A 186 -14.98 -9.37 -8.29
N SER A 187 -14.47 -10.11 -9.28
CA SER A 187 -13.34 -11.02 -9.14
C SER A 187 -12.07 -10.29 -8.70
N ARG A 188 -11.30 -10.94 -7.82
CA ARG A 188 -9.97 -10.50 -7.36
C ARG A 188 -8.90 -11.54 -7.72
N GLU A 189 -9.17 -12.42 -8.68
CA GLU A 189 -8.13 -13.31 -9.21
C GLU A 189 -7.02 -12.51 -9.91
N PRO A 190 -5.77 -12.99 -9.95
CA PRO A 190 -4.62 -12.19 -10.36
C PRO A 190 -4.77 -11.55 -11.75
N ASP A 191 -5.21 -12.32 -12.74
CA ASP A 191 -5.35 -11.83 -14.11
C ASP A 191 -6.46 -10.77 -14.22
N ASP A 192 -7.55 -10.95 -13.47
CA ASP A 192 -8.67 -10.00 -13.40
C ASP A 192 -8.27 -8.71 -12.67
N GLU A 193 -7.55 -8.83 -11.56
CA GLU A 193 -6.98 -7.71 -10.81
C GLU A 193 -6.02 -6.90 -11.68
N ILE A 194 -5.13 -7.57 -12.43
CA ILE A 194 -4.21 -6.91 -13.36
C ILE A 194 -4.98 -6.16 -14.44
N ARG A 195 -5.98 -6.82 -15.05
CA ARG A 195 -6.79 -6.23 -16.11
C ARG A 195 -7.57 -5.00 -15.61
N LEU A 196 -8.17 -5.09 -14.43
CA LEU A 196 -8.91 -3.99 -13.82
C LEU A 196 -8.00 -2.81 -13.48
N PHE A 197 -6.92 -3.02 -12.74
CA PHE A 197 -6.06 -1.91 -12.31
C PHE A 197 -5.34 -1.23 -13.48
N ARG A 198 -4.98 -1.97 -14.53
CA ARG A 198 -4.45 -1.36 -15.76
C ARG A 198 -5.49 -0.50 -16.48
N ASP A 199 -6.75 -0.96 -16.60
CA ASP A 199 -7.84 -0.16 -17.18
C ASP A 199 -8.11 1.10 -16.34
N LEU A 200 -8.09 0.99 -15.01
CA LEU A 200 -8.25 2.13 -14.10
C LEU A 200 -7.12 3.15 -14.24
N ALA A 201 -5.86 2.69 -14.21
CA ALA A 201 -4.69 3.55 -14.36
C ALA A 201 -4.69 4.27 -15.72
N ALA A 202 -5.01 3.56 -16.81
CA ALA A 202 -5.08 4.14 -18.16
C ALA A 202 -6.18 5.22 -18.32
N ARG A 203 -7.17 5.22 -17.42
CA ARG A 203 -8.30 6.17 -17.40
C ARG A 203 -8.18 7.23 -16.32
N ASP A 204 -7.07 7.24 -15.56
CA ASP A 204 -6.85 8.12 -14.43
C ASP A 204 -7.92 7.97 -13.32
N LEU A 205 -8.40 6.74 -13.11
CA LEU A 205 -9.44 6.40 -12.14
C LEU A 205 -8.87 5.82 -10.85
N LEU A 206 -7.65 6.22 -10.48
CA LEU A 206 -7.02 5.87 -9.21
C LEU A 206 -6.96 7.13 -8.34
N PRO A 207 -7.32 7.05 -7.04
CA PRO A 207 -7.17 8.19 -6.12
C PRO A 207 -5.73 8.68 -5.98
N LEU A 208 -4.77 7.75 -6.11
CA LEU A 208 -3.36 8.03 -5.98
C LEU A 208 -2.56 7.30 -7.06
N ARG A 209 -1.76 8.04 -7.82
CA ARG A 209 -0.72 7.49 -8.70
C ARG A 209 0.49 7.11 -7.87
N ALA A 210 0.44 5.93 -7.26
CA ALA A 210 1.44 5.50 -6.27
C ALA A 210 2.87 5.37 -6.81
N TRP A 211 3.03 5.32 -8.14
CA TRP A 211 4.31 5.27 -8.84
C TRP A 211 4.99 6.64 -9.00
N GLU A 212 4.32 7.73 -8.62
CA GLU A 212 4.89 9.07 -8.59
C GLU A 212 5.37 9.40 -7.17
N THR A 213 6.48 10.14 -7.03
CA THR A 213 7.00 10.54 -5.70
C THR A 213 6.22 11.70 -5.09
N ASP A 214 5.59 12.54 -5.91
CA ASP A 214 4.75 13.65 -5.47
C ASP A 214 3.44 13.69 -6.29
N PRO A 215 2.57 12.68 -6.14
CA PRO A 215 1.34 12.60 -6.92
C PRO A 215 0.36 13.68 -6.47
N ALA A 216 -0.47 14.12 -7.41
CA ALA A 216 -1.68 14.86 -7.07
C ALA A 216 -2.57 13.99 -6.15
N LEU A 217 -3.04 14.60 -5.07
CA LEU A 217 -3.98 13.97 -4.14
C LEU A 217 -5.39 14.34 -4.54
N ASP A 218 -6.13 13.39 -5.12
CA ASP A 218 -7.53 13.57 -5.47
C ASP A 218 -8.40 12.54 -4.74
N TRP A 219 -9.29 13.03 -3.91
CA TRP A 219 -10.28 12.21 -3.20
C TRP A 219 -11.69 12.48 -3.68
N GLU A 220 -11.94 13.45 -4.58
CA GLU A 220 -13.29 13.91 -4.93
C GLU A 220 -14.09 12.89 -5.77
N PRO A 221 -13.53 12.28 -6.83
CA PRO A 221 -14.25 11.31 -7.65
C PRO A 221 -14.76 10.11 -6.86
N PRO A 222 -15.92 9.52 -7.22
CA PRO A 222 -16.46 8.33 -6.57
C PRO A 222 -15.69 7.06 -6.99
N TYR A 223 -14.40 6.99 -6.65
CA TYR A 223 -13.49 5.95 -7.13
C TYR A 223 -13.96 4.51 -6.87
N GLN A 224 -14.70 4.26 -5.78
CA GLN A 224 -15.26 2.93 -5.50
C GLN A 224 -16.31 2.55 -6.55
N ASP A 225 -17.28 3.43 -6.79
CA ASP A 225 -18.34 3.22 -7.78
C ASP A 225 -17.74 3.11 -9.19
N LEU A 226 -16.78 3.99 -9.53
CA LEU A 226 -16.07 3.95 -10.80
C LEU A 226 -15.31 2.62 -10.98
N ARG A 227 -14.64 2.13 -9.93
CA ARG A 227 -13.96 0.83 -9.95
C ARG A 227 -14.92 -0.33 -10.19
N GLU A 228 -16.06 -0.33 -9.52
CA GLU A 228 -17.10 -1.34 -9.72
C GLU A 228 -17.67 -1.29 -11.15
N GLU A 229 -18.01 -0.10 -11.66
CA GLU A 229 -18.46 0.10 -13.04
C GLU A 229 -17.45 -0.42 -14.06
N ARG A 230 -16.15 -0.15 -13.85
CA ARG A 230 -15.09 -0.67 -14.71
C ARG A 230 -14.97 -2.18 -14.63
N ALA A 231 -15.06 -2.76 -13.44
CA ALA A 231 -15.03 -4.21 -13.26
C ALA A 231 -16.19 -4.89 -14.01
N HIS A 232 -17.41 -4.36 -13.92
CA HIS A 232 -18.56 -4.85 -14.67
C HIS A 232 -18.38 -4.69 -16.19
N ALA A 233 -17.90 -3.54 -16.65
CA ALA A 233 -17.62 -3.30 -18.07
C ALA A 233 -16.56 -4.24 -18.66
N LEU A 234 -15.66 -4.76 -17.82
CA LEU A 234 -14.64 -5.75 -18.21
C LEU A 234 -15.15 -7.20 -18.11
N GLY A 235 -16.36 -7.43 -17.60
CA GLY A 235 -16.95 -8.75 -17.39
C GLY A 235 -16.42 -9.47 -16.14
N LEU A 236 -15.96 -8.72 -15.13
CA LEU A 236 -15.35 -9.26 -13.90
C LEU A 236 -16.35 -9.39 -12.75
N GLY A 237 -17.62 -9.02 -12.95
CA GLY A 237 -18.65 -9.11 -11.91
C GLY A 237 -18.84 -10.54 -11.42
N LEU A 238 -18.98 -10.70 -10.11
CA LEU A 238 -19.33 -11.98 -9.51
C LEU A 238 -20.84 -12.22 -9.63
N PRO A 239 -21.26 -13.49 -9.75
CA PRO A 239 -22.68 -13.87 -9.85
C PRO A 239 -23.48 -13.57 -8.58
#